data_AF-G3Q7H4-F1
#
_entry.id   AF-G3Q7H4-F1
#
_cell.length_a   1.000
_cell.length_b   1.000
_cell.length_c   1.000
_cell.angle_alpha   90.00
_cell.angle_beta   90.00
_cell.angle_gamma   90.00
#
_symmetry.space_group_name_H-M   'P 1'
#
loop_
_entity.id
_entity.type
_entity.pdbx_description
1 polymer ?
#
loop_
_entity_poly.entity_id
_entity_poly.type
_entity_poly.pdbx_seq_one_letter_code
_entity_poly.pdbx_strand_id
1 'polypeptide(L)'
;MPRDRMHQLLNSIPPSGLGDFLRRPDVVDNDAELCVIYGNYIQTPMFLDSESLPESVRRPTLPCVWPVALASSERSEVNAWFDRRLHNYLVFLTKGLISPNSTHNASCLAFQKLVSVLGEYNYTGADFERRQVFDSIRAYLASASAPRCYNPSNPDLNSTAWFAEYIGPFMAFLTLEDLQTFGSAEVMQVFTVNPLNIALLNHSSLPLNLTNYYVELVYQQDSNFNPLLLPLVCRCVAPGPAFSQLSAGDSMMVLRNLTAVCASVDPQVSAALAGNFGNNVDASTI
;
A
#
# COMPACT_ATOMS: atom_id res chain seq x y z
N MET A 1 32.71 24.98 -9.88
CA MET A 1 32.89 24.58 -11.30
C MET A 1 32.30 25.65 -12.22
N PRO A 2 32.88 25.95 -13.40
CA PRO A 2 32.21 26.77 -14.42
C PRO A 2 30.90 26.09 -14.86
N ARG A 3 29.77 26.80 -14.80
CA ARG A 3 28.44 26.23 -15.03
C ARG A 3 28.27 25.63 -16.44
N ASP A 4 28.95 26.22 -17.41
CA ASP A 4 28.94 25.88 -18.83
C ASP A 4 29.68 24.58 -19.19
N ARG A 5 30.56 24.08 -18.32
CA ARG A 5 31.31 22.83 -18.54
C ARG A 5 31.05 21.73 -17.51
N MET A 6 30.23 22.02 -16.50
CA MET A 6 29.98 21.12 -15.37
C MET A 6 29.48 19.74 -15.81
N HIS A 7 28.51 19.68 -16.72
CA HIS A 7 27.99 18.41 -17.24
C HIS A 7 29.09 17.57 -17.93
N GLN A 8 29.93 18.18 -18.77
CA GLN A 8 31.00 17.46 -19.47
C GLN A 8 32.08 16.96 -18.49
N LEU A 9 32.44 17.80 -17.51
CA LEU A 9 33.44 17.46 -16.51
C LEU A 9 32.96 16.35 -15.58
N LEU A 10 31.75 16.46 -15.02
CA LEU A 10 31.19 15.43 -14.14
C LEU A 10 31.12 14.08 -14.85
N ASN A 11 30.63 14.04 -16.09
CA ASN A 11 30.49 12.80 -16.85
C ASN A 11 31.80 12.26 -17.43
N SER A 12 32.93 12.96 -17.24
CA SER A 12 34.27 12.41 -17.52
C SER A 12 34.87 11.62 -16.35
N ILE A 13 34.26 11.71 -15.16
CA ILE A 13 34.71 11.08 -13.93
C ILE A 13 33.95 9.75 -13.72
N PRO A 14 34.64 8.63 -13.42
CA PRO A 14 33.96 7.38 -13.08
C PRO A 14 33.25 7.48 -11.71
N PRO A 15 32.28 6.59 -11.40
CA PRO A 15 31.50 6.67 -10.16
C PRO A 15 32.35 6.71 -8.89
N SER A 16 33.43 5.92 -8.84
CA SER A 16 34.39 5.92 -7.74
C SER A 16 35.07 7.27 -7.54
N GLY A 17 35.41 7.97 -8.63
CA GLY A 17 36.00 9.30 -8.57
C GLY A 17 35.03 10.36 -8.03
N LEU A 18 33.74 10.25 -8.36
CA LEU A 18 32.72 11.10 -7.74
C LEU A 18 32.56 10.75 -6.25
N GLY A 19 32.62 9.47 -5.89
CA GLY A 19 32.58 9.02 -4.49
C GLY A 19 33.73 9.60 -3.67
N ASP A 20 34.95 9.54 -4.20
CA ASP A 20 36.14 10.11 -3.55
C ASP A 20 36.07 11.63 -3.42
N PHE A 21 35.42 12.31 -4.37
CA PHE A 21 35.16 13.74 -4.27
C PHE A 21 34.18 14.05 -3.14
N LEU A 22 33.03 13.36 -3.09
CA LEU A 22 31.97 13.60 -2.10
C LEU A 22 32.37 13.21 -0.67
N ARG A 23 33.34 12.29 -0.50
CA ARG A 23 33.88 11.90 0.82
C ARG A 23 34.81 12.95 1.43
N ARG A 24 35.27 13.94 0.66
CA ARG A 24 36.13 14.99 1.20
C ARG A 24 35.34 15.90 2.14
N PRO A 25 35.97 16.37 3.23
CA PRO A 25 35.36 17.38 4.08
C PRO A 25 34.99 18.63 3.28
N ASP A 26 33.94 19.33 3.71
CA ASP A 26 33.46 20.61 3.17
C ASP A 26 32.89 20.59 1.73
N VAL A 27 32.76 19.41 1.10
CA VAL A 27 32.14 19.27 -0.24
C VAL A 27 30.62 19.27 -0.19
N VAL A 28 30.03 18.85 0.93
CA VAL A 28 28.59 18.60 1.05
C VAL A 28 27.90 19.63 1.97
N ASP A 29 28.53 20.78 2.21
CA ASP A 29 27.95 21.85 3.03
C ASP A 29 26.81 22.61 2.33
N ASN A 30 26.58 22.33 1.04
CA ASN A 30 25.54 22.97 0.24
C ASN A 30 24.67 21.92 -0.49
N ASP A 31 23.53 21.57 0.12
CA ASP A 31 22.55 20.61 -0.42
C ASP A 31 22.12 20.95 -1.86
N ALA A 32 21.99 22.24 -2.20
CA ALA A 32 21.58 22.65 -3.54
C ALA A 32 22.66 22.33 -4.59
N GLU A 33 23.94 22.48 -4.26
CA GLU A 33 25.04 22.09 -5.15
C GLU A 33 25.11 20.57 -5.31
N LEU A 34 24.87 19.81 -4.23
CA LEU A 34 24.80 18.35 -4.29
C LEU A 34 23.70 17.88 -5.26
N CYS A 35 22.51 18.47 -5.17
CA CYS A 35 21.42 18.13 -6.08
C CYS A 35 21.73 18.48 -7.54
N VAL A 36 22.44 19.60 -7.77
CA VAL A 36 22.92 19.97 -9.10
C VAL A 36 23.93 18.94 -9.63
N ILE A 37 24.82 18.41 -8.80
CA ILE A 37 25.75 17.35 -9.20
C ILE A 37 24.98 16.10 -9.63
N TYR A 38 24.08 15.58 -8.79
CA TYR A 38 23.31 14.37 -9.12
C TYR A 38 22.43 14.55 -10.36
N GLY A 39 21.81 15.73 -10.52
CA GLY A 39 20.99 16.04 -11.68
C GLY A 39 21.77 16.15 -13.00
N ASN A 40 23.08 16.43 -12.94
CA ASN A 40 23.94 16.55 -14.12
C ASN A 40 24.84 15.33 -14.37
N TYR A 41 24.89 14.37 -13.43
CA TYR A 41 25.71 13.16 -13.55
C TYR A 41 24.88 11.99 -14.07
N ILE A 42 25.12 11.59 -15.32
CA ILE A 42 24.36 10.54 -16.03
C ILE A 42 24.47 9.20 -15.31
N GLN A 43 25.61 8.93 -14.68
CA GLN A 43 25.87 7.67 -13.98
C GLN A 43 25.35 7.68 -12.53
N THR A 44 24.56 8.67 -12.10
CA THR A 44 23.97 8.71 -10.75
C THR A 44 23.29 7.38 -10.34
N PRO A 45 22.49 6.72 -11.19
CA PRO A 45 21.89 5.44 -10.82
C PRO A 45 22.92 4.34 -10.51
N MET A 46 23.99 4.22 -11.32
CA MET A 46 25.07 3.25 -11.08
C MET A 46 25.91 3.63 -9.87
N PHE A 47 26.18 4.93 -9.69
CA PHE A 47 26.91 5.46 -8.55
C PHE A 47 26.22 5.11 -7.24
N LEU A 48 24.90 5.33 -7.12
CA LEU A 48 24.14 5.00 -5.91
C LEU A 48 24.04 3.49 -5.65
N ASP A 49 24.13 2.66 -6.70
CA ASP A 49 24.13 1.20 -6.60
C ASP A 49 25.49 0.65 -6.14
N SER A 50 26.60 1.31 -6.49
CA SER A 50 27.96 0.77 -6.32
C SER A 50 28.78 1.45 -5.22
N GLU A 51 28.55 2.73 -4.94
CA GLU A 51 29.36 3.50 -3.99
C GLU A 51 28.74 3.55 -2.59
N SER A 52 29.57 3.28 -1.57
CA SER A 52 29.19 3.48 -0.18
C SER A 52 29.59 4.88 0.29
N LEU A 53 28.61 5.67 0.71
CA LEU A 53 28.82 7.04 1.17
C LEU A 53 28.65 7.18 2.68
N PRO A 54 29.42 8.08 3.34
CA PRO A 54 29.23 8.38 4.74
C PRO A 54 27.85 9.01 4.98
N GLU A 55 27.34 8.91 6.21
CA GLU A 55 26.00 9.42 6.57
C GLU A 55 25.83 10.91 6.26
N SER A 56 26.87 11.73 6.47
CA SER A 56 26.88 13.16 6.17
C SER A 56 26.57 13.48 4.71
N VAL A 57 26.81 12.53 3.80
CA VAL A 57 26.51 12.66 2.37
C VAL A 57 25.20 11.95 2.04
N ARG A 58 24.95 10.75 2.56
CA ARG A 58 23.72 10.00 2.27
C ARG A 58 22.45 10.76 2.63
N ARG A 59 22.46 11.47 3.77
CA ARG A 59 21.31 12.23 4.25
C ARG A 59 20.88 13.32 3.25
N PRO A 60 21.76 14.23 2.79
CA PRO A 60 21.39 15.22 1.77
C PRO A 60 21.29 14.64 0.34
N THR A 61 21.88 13.47 0.05
CA THR A 61 21.69 12.78 -1.24
C THR A 61 20.23 12.39 -1.48
N LEU A 62 19.55 11.83 -0.46
CA LEU A 62 18.20 11.28 -0.64
C LEU A 62 17.22 12.31 -1.24
N PRO A 63 17.03 13.52 -0.67
CA PRO A 63 16.15 14.53 -1.25
C PRO A 63 16.45 14.89 -2.71
N CYS A 64 17.72 14.86 -3.13
CA CYS A 64 18.11 15.22 -4.49
C CYS A 64 17.64 14.22 -5.54
N VAL A 65 17.63 12.93 -5.21
CA VAL A 65 17.31 11.85 -6.15
C VAL A 65 15.91 11.27 -5.94
N TRP A 66 15.26 11.63 -4.83
CA TRP A 66 13.91 11.18 -4.49
C TRP A 66 12.86 11.45 -5.57
N PRO A 67 12.80 12.65 -6.19
CA PRO A 67 11.82 12.91 -7.26
C PRO A 67 12.02 12.00 -8.48
N VAL A 68 13.27 11.65 -8.81
CA VAL A 68 13.59 10.75 -9.94
C VAL A 68 13.17 9.32 -9.64
N ALA A 69 13.41 8.84 -8.42
CA ALA A 69 12.96 7.53 -7.98
C ALA A 69 11.41 7.43 -8.00
N LEU A 70 10.72 8.47 -7.51
CA LEU A 70 9.26 8.52 -7.50
C LEU A 70 8.65 8.67 -8.91
N ALA A 71 9.31 9.36 -9.84
CA ALA A 71 8.82 9.50 -11.21
C ALA A 71 9.01 8.24 -12.07
N SER A 72 9.86 7.30 -11.63
CA SER A 72 10.18 6.09 -12.40
C SER A 72 8.94 5.23 -12.63
N SER A 73 8.61 4.91 -13.88
CA SER A 73 7.37 4.22 -14.27
C SER A 73 7.56 2.79 -14.75
N GLU A 74 8.80 2.29 -14.83
CA GLU A 74 9.10 0.91 -15.19
C GLU A 74 9.37 0.07 -13.95
N ARG A 75 8.74 -1.10 -13.84
CA ARG A 75 8.81 -1.96 -12.64
C ARG A 75 10.25 -2.34 -12.26
N SER A 76 11.08 -2.68 -13.25
CA SER A 76 12.49 -2.99 -13.07
C SER A 76 13.28 -1.81 -12.49
N GLU A 77 13.06 -0.61 -13.02
CA GLU A 77 13.73 0.61 -12.55
C GLU A 77 13.24 1.04 -11.18
N VAL A 78 11.94 0.94 -10.90
CA VAL A 78 11.39 1.18 -9.56
C VAL A 78 12.03 0.23 -8.55
N ASN A 79 12.07 -1.08 -8.83
CA ASN A 79 12.71 -2.04 -7.94
C ASN A 79 14.21 -1.72 -7.77
N ALA A 80 14.92 -1.36 -8.86
CA ALA A 80 16.32 -0.96 -8.76
C ALA A 80 16.52 0.27 -7.86
N TRP A 81 15.65 1.28 -7.96
CA TRP A 81 15.69 2.47 -7.10
C TRP A 81 15.51 2.13 -5.63
N PHE A 82 14.47 1.40 -5.26
CA PHE A 82 14.12 1.20 -3.85
C PHE A 82 14.88 0.03 -3.20
N ASP A 83 15.16 -1.05 -3.93
CA ASP A 83 15.77 -2.27 -3.37
C ASP A 83 17.29 -2.24 -3.36
N ARG A 84 17.91 -1.39 -4.19
CA ARG A 84 19.37 -1.32 -4.33
C ARG A 84 19.91 0.09 -4.14
N ARG A 85 19.59 1.00 -5.06
CA ARG A 85 20.18 2.36 -5.13
C ARG A 85 19.89 3.18 -3.88
N LEU A 86 18.67 3.11 -3.34
CA LEU A 86 18.23 3.87 -2.17
C LEU A 86 18.12 3.04 -0.91
N HIS A 87 18.38 1.73 -0.95
CA HIS A 87 18.18 0.84 0.20
C HIS A 87 18.84 1.39 1.49
N ASN A 88 20.10 1.82 1.39
CA ASN A 88 20.85 2.40 2.51
C ASN A 88 20.56 3.89 2.77
N TYR A 89 19.70 4.52 1.98
CA TYR A 89 19.34 5.94 2.07
C TYR A 89 17.95 6.11 2.69
N LEU A 90 17.05 5.14 2.51
CA LEU A 90 15.66 5.20 2.97
C LEU A 90 15.52 5.45 4.49
N VAL A 91 16.52 5.06 5.30
CA VAL A 91 16.55 5.39 6.74
C VAL A 91 16.47 6.90 7.00
N PHE A 92 16.92 7.74 6.06
CA PHE A 92 16.89 9.21 6.16
C PHE A 92 15.62 9.84 5.58
N LEU A 93 14.58 9.05 5.30
CA LEU A 93 13.28 9.62 4.95
C LEU A 93 12.82 10.59 6.03
N THR A 94 12.22 11.69 5.59
CA THR A 94 11.65 12.72 6.46
C THR A 94 10.17 12.90 6.16
N LYS A 95 9.46 13.55 7.08
CA LYS A 95 8.07 13.95 6.89
C LYS A 95 7.86 14.72 5.59
N GLY A 96 8.83 15.55 5.20
CA GLY A 96 8.78 16.30 3.94
C GLY A 96 8.78 15.38 2.72
N LEU A 97 9.68 14.38 2.69
CA LEU A 97 9.85 13.47 1.54
C LEU A 97 8.67 12.51 1.35
N ILE A 98 7.95 12.19 2.42
CA ILE A 98 6.74 11.36 2.36
C ILE A 98 5.45 12.18 2.23
N SER A 99 5.54 13.52 2.26
CA SER A 99 4.37 14.41 2.19
C SER A 99 3.67 14.37 0.83
N PRO A 100 2.38 14.76 0.74
CA PRO A 100 1.67 14.85 -0.52
C PRO A 100 2.40 15.72 -1.56
N ASN A 101 3.06 16.81 -1.14
CA ASN A 101 3.80 17.68 -2.06
C ASN A 101 4.93 16.95 -2.78
N SER A 102 5.59 16.00 -2.10
CA SER A 102 6.68 15.21 -2.68
C SER A 102 6.17 13.99 -3.45
N THR A 103 5.06 13.40 -3.03
CA THR A 103 4.57 12.13 -3.59
C THR A 103 3.46 12.28 -4.64
N HIS A 104 2.83 13.45 -4.77
CA HIS A 104 1.69 13.68 -5.67
C HIS A 104 1.95 13.22 -7.12
N ASN A 105 3.15 13.49 -7.63
CA ASN A 105 3.54 13.16 -9.01
C ASN A 105 4.26 11.80 -9.14
N ALA A 106 4.30 11.00 -8.07
CA ALA A 106 4.89 9.67 -8.15
C ALA A 106 4.11 8.82 -9.17
N SER A 107 4.84 8.00 -9.92
CA SER A 107 4.24 6.98 -10.78
C SER A 107 3.49 5.97 -9.92
N CYS A 108 2.51 5.30 -10.52
CA CYS A 108 1.73 4.29 -9.81
C CYS A 108 2.59 3.14 -9.26
N LEU A 109 3.60 2.69 -10.01
CA LEU A 109 4.50 1.62 -9.60
C LEU A 109 5.46 2.07 -8.50
N ALA A 110 6.01 3.28 -8.62
CA ALA A 110 6.87 3.84 -7.60
C ALA A 110 6.11 4.08 -6.29
N PHE A 111 4.84 4.51 -6.37
CA PHE A 111 4.01 4.70 -5.19
C PHE A 111 3.64 3.38 -4.51
N GLN A 112 3.30 2.31 -5.25
CA GLN A 112 3.15 0.96 -4.67
C GLN A 112 4.40 0.55 -3.91
N LYS A 113 5.57 0.74 -4.52
CA LYS A 113 6.84 0.38 -3.90
C LYS A 113 7.13 1.21 -2.65
N LEU A 114 6.82 2.50 -2.68
CA LEU A 114 6.92 3.39 -1.52
C LEU A 114 6.05 2.90 -0.35
N VAL A 115 4.80 2.51 -0.61
CA VAL A 115 3.89 1.99 0.42
C VAL A 115 4.45 0.70 1.04
N SER A 116 4.97 -0.21 0.22
CA SER A 116 5.63 -1.43 0.70
C SER A 116 6.83 -1.12 1.60
N VAL A 117 7.73 -0.22 1.16
CA VAL A 117 8.90 0.22 1.93
C VAL A 117 8.50 0.86 3.26
N LEU A 118 7.50 1.73 3.26
CA LEU A 118 7.01 2.39 4.48
C LEU A 118 6.27 1.42 5.40
N GLY A 119 5.69 0.34 4.87
CA GLY A 119 5.07 -0.72 5.64
C GLY A 119 6.03 -1.41 6.61
N GLU A 120 7.27 -1.66 6.14
CA GLU A 120 8.36 -2.32 6.87
C GLU A 120 9.34 -1.33 7.53
N TYR A 121 9.14 -0.03 7.32
CA TYR A 121 10.04 1.00 7.83
C TYR A 121 10.13 1.01 9.36
N ASN A 122 11.34 1.22 9.89
CA ASN A 122 11.56 1.42 11.31
C ASN A 122 11.31 2.88 11.67
N TYR A 123 10.17 3.14 12.32
CA TYR A 123 9.76 4.49 12.73
C TYR A 123 10.51 5.02 13.97
N THR A 124 11.43 4.24 14.56
CA THR A 124 12.20 4.68 15.73
C THR A 124 13.11 5.85 15.36
N GLY A 125 12.83 7.03 15.92
CA GLY A 125 13.61 8.25 15.66
C GLY A 125 13.27 8.96 14.34
N ALA A 126 12.25 8.51 13.61
CA ALA A 126 11.73 9.23 12.45
C ALA A 126 10.97 10.50 12.90
N ASP A 127 10.98 11.54 12.07
CA ASP A 127 10.20 12.78 12.30
C ASP A 127 8.74 12.66 11.82
N PHE A 128 8.31 11.46 11.47
CA PHE A 128 6.96 11.14 11.04
C PHE A 128 6.45 9.80 11.59
N GLU A 129 5.13 9.64 11.59
CA GLU A 129 4.44 8.45 12.10
C GLU A 129 3.68 7.70 11.01
N ARG A 130 3.31 6.44 11.28
CA ARG A 130 2.48 5.62 10.37
C ARG A 130 1.17 6.30 9.97
N ARG A 131 0.55 7.07 10.88
CA ARG A 131 -0.68 7.82 10.56
C ARG A 131 -0.43 8.87 9.49
N GLN A 132 0.69 9.58 9.55
CA GLN A 132 1.05 10.58 8.55
C GLN A 132 1.39 9.96 7.20
N VAL A 133 1.95 8.74 7.18
CA VAL A 133 2.09 7.96 5.95
C VAL A 133 0.73 7.65 5.34
N PHE A 134 -0.24 7.19 6.14
CA PHE A 134 -1.60 6.97 5.66
C PHE A 134 -2.25 8.25 5.11
N ASP A 135 -2.06 9.40 5.77
CA ASP A 135 -2.60 10.66 5.29
C ASP A 135 -2.03 11.04 3.90
N SER A 136 -0.76 10.74 3.65
CA SER A 136 -0.14 10.88 2.32
C SER A 136 -0.66 9.87 1.29
N ILE A 137 -0.87 8.61 1.69
CA ILE A 137 -1.51 7.58 0.85
C ILE A 137 -2.89 8.03 0.41
N ARG A 138 -3.72 8.45 1.37
CA ARG A 138 -5.05 8.98 1.10
C ARG A 138 -5.00 10.16 0.13
N ALA A 139 -4.15 11.14 0.39
CA ALA A 139 -4.04 12.31 -0.47
C ALA A 139 -3.61 11.94 -1.90
N TYR A 140 -2.68 11.00 -2.05
CA TYR A 140 -2.24 10.51 -3.35
C TYR A 140 -3.37 9.81 -4.11
N LEU A 141 -4.06 8.86 -3.47
CA LEU A 141 -5.10 8.05 -4.12
C LEU A 141 -6.35 8.88 -4.47
N ALA A 142 -6.64 9.95 -3.72
CA ALA A 142 -7.77 10.83 -3.98
C ALA A 142 -7.50 11.96 -5.01
N SER A 143 -6.26 12.17 -5.46
CA SER A 143 -5.92 13.37 -6.24
C SER A 143 -6.07 13.26 -7.77
N ALA A 144 -6.52 12.12 -8.30
CA ALA A 144 -6.60 11.88 -9.74
C ALA A 144 -7.85 11.07 -10.12
N SER A 145 -7.71 10.09 -11.03
CA SER A 145 -8.79 9.17 -11.36
C SER A 145 -9.31 8.47 -10.10
N ALA A 146 -10.59 8.11 -10.11
CA ALA A 146 -11.22 7.34 -9.04
C ALA A 146 -11.62 5.97 -9.63
N PRO A 147 -10.79 4.92 -9.46
CA PRO A 147 -9.64 4.82 -8.58
C PRO A 147 -8.35 5.26 -9.26
N ARG A 148 -7.41 5.76 -8.45
CA ARG A 148 -6.09 6.10 -8.96
C ARG A 148 -5.29 4.82 -9.17
N CYS A 149 -4.48 4.77 -10.22
CA CYS A 149 -3.54 3.68 -10.47
C CYS A 149 -4.14 2.30 -10.70
N TYR A 150 -5.33 2.25 -11.27
CA TYR A 150 -5.90 1.02 -11.80
C TYR A 150 -6.37 1.24 -13.23
N ASN A 151 -5.96 0.33 -14.12
CA ASN A 151 -6.41 0.30 -15.49
C ASN A 151 -6.45 -1.15 -15.96
N PRO A 152 -7.64 -1.72 -16.21
CA PRO A 152 -7.79 -3.13 -16.60
C PRO A 152 -7.10 -3.48 -17.92
N SER A 153 -6.84 -2.49 -18.79
CA SER A 153 -6.13 -2.66 -20.05
C SER A 153 -4.61 -2.53 -19.94
N ASN A 154 -4.08 -2.12 -18.78
CA ASN A 154 -2.65 -1.99 -18.55
C ASN A 154 -2.13 -3.19 -17.74
N PRO A 155 -1.22 -4.02 -18.28
CA PRO A 155 -0.75 -5.23 -17.59
C PRO A 155 0.01 -4.95 -16.29
N ASP A 156 0.55 -3.74 -16.11
CA ASP A 156 1.24 -3.35 -14.88
C ASP A 156 0.29 -2.81 -13.80
N LEU A 157 -0.96 -2.44 -14.17
CA LEU A 157 -1.92 -1.74 -13.31
C LEU A 157 -3.33 -2.36 -13.36
N ASN A 158 -3.48 -3.61 -13.81
CA ASN A 158 -4.77 -4.31 -13.87
C ASN A 158 -5.02 -5.23 -12.66
N SER A 159 -4.15 -5.19 -11.65
CA SER A 159 -4.30 -5.99 -10.44
C SER A 159 -5.54 -5.57 -9.65
N THR A 160 -6.36 -6.55 -9.25
CA THR A 160 -7.49 -6.30 -8.33
C THR A 160 -7.05 -6.33 -6.86
N ALA A 161 -5.78 -6.58 -6.56
CA ALA A 161 -5.21 -6.51 -5.21
C ALA A 161 -4.91 -5.05 -4.77
N TRP A 162 -5.69 -4.10 -5.27
CA TRP A 162 -5.44 -2.67 -5.16
C TRP A 162 -5.33 -2.18 -3.70
N PHE A 163 -6.19 -2.66 -2.78
CA PHE A 163 -6.07 -2.30 -1.36
C PHE A 163 -4.75 -2.79 -0.77
N ALA A 164 -4.32 -4.02 -1.07
CA ALA A 164 -3.05 -4.58 -0.58
C ALA A 164 -1.84 -3.83 -1.14
N GLU A 165 -1.89 -3.44 -2.42
CA GLU A 165 -0.79 -2.75 -3.10
C GLU A 165 -0.62 -1.29 -2.68
N TYR A 166 -1.72 -0.58 -2.41
CA TYR A 166 -1.71 0.86 -2.17
C TYR A 166 -1.98 1.28 -0.73
N ILE A 167 -2.59 0.42 0.09
CA ILE A 167 -2.97 0.75 1.48
C ILE A 167 -2.44 -0.28 2.48
N GLY A 168 -2.41 -1.56 2.10
CA GLY A 168 -2.07 -2.76 2.88
C GLY A 168 -1.63 -2.56 4.34
N PRO A 169 -0.34 -2.24 4.61
CA PRO A 169 0.19 -2.08 5.97
C PRO A 169 -0.48 -0.99 6.82
N PHE A 170 -1.19 -0.06 6.17
CA PHE A 170 -1.85 1.10 6.75
C PHE A 170 -3.37 0.97 6.77
N MET A 171 -3.92 -0.19 6.39
CA MET A 171 -5.37 -0.45 6.33
C MET A 171 -6.10 -0.14 7.64
N ALA A 172 -5.45 -0.31 8.79
CA ALA A 172 -6.01 0.02 10.10
C ALA A 172 -6.38 1.51 10.29
N PHE A 173 -5.85 2.41 9.46
CA PHE A 173 -6.17 3.85 9.51
C PHE A 173 -7.32 4.26 8.59
N LEU A 174 -7.80 3.35 7.74
CA LEU A 174 -8.83 3.59 6.76
C LEU A 174 -10.19 3.87 7.42
N THR A 175 -10.88 4.89 6.92
CA THR A 175 -12.26 5.20 7.30
C THR A 175 -13.22 4.98 6.12
N LEU A 176 -14.53 4.97 6.41
CA LEU A 176 -15.56 4.91 5.37
C LEU A 176 -15.48 6.11 4.43
N GLU A 177 -15.27 7.31 4.96
CA GLU A 177 -15.12 8.53 4.16
C GLU A 177 -13.94 8.42 3.21
N ASP A 178 -12.77 7.99 3.71
CA ASP A 178 -11.59 7.79 2.87
C ASP A 178 -11.87 6.81 1.72
N LEU A 179 -12.49 5.65 2.00
CA LEU A 179 -12.83 4.66 0.98
C LEU A 179 -13.77 5.23 -0.10
N GLN A 180 -14.77 6.02 0.32
CA GLN A 180 -15.70 6.69 -0.60
C GLN A 180 -15.02 7.77 -1.46
N THR A 181 -13.90 8.35 -1.00
CA THR A 181 -13.11 9.27 -1.83
C THR A 181 -12.27 8.57 -2.91
N PHE A 182 -11.98 7.27 -2.75
CA PHE A 182 -11.15 6.54 -3.70
C PHE A 182 -11.91 6.08 -4.95
N GLY A 183 -13.24 6.00 -4.90
CA GLY A 183 -14.08 5.67 -6.04
C GLY A 183 -15.52 5.35 -5.67
N SER A 184 -16.35 5.16 -6.69
CA SER A 184 -17.74 4.74 -6.49
C SER A 184 -17.82 3.29 -6.02
N ALA A 185 -19.00 2.89 -5.53
CA ALA A 185 -19.26 1.52 -5.12
C ALA A 185 -18.95 0.51 -6.25
N GLU A 186 -19.37 0.82 -7.48
CA GLU A 186 -19.20 -0.04 -8.66
C GLU A 186 -17.73 -0.27 -9.02
N VAL A 187 -16.88 0.71 -8.70
CA VAL A 187 -15.44 0.62 -8.89
C VAL A 187 -14.81 -0.16 -7.73
N MET A 188 -15.11 0.22 -6.49
CA MET A 188 -14.47 -0.33 -5.30
C MET A 188 -14.79 -1.81 -5.11
N GLN A 189 -16.01 -2.25 -5.44
CA GLN A 189 -16.44 -3.64 -5.30
C GLN A 189 -15.53 -4.63 -6.03
N VAL A 190 -14.95 -4.23 -7.17
CA VAL A 190 -14.04 -5.07 -7.99
C VAL A 190 -12.83 -5.54 -7.19
N PHE A 191 -12.36 -4.73 -6.25
CA PHE A 191 -11.20 -5.03 -5.42
C PHE A 191 -11.56 -5.88 -4.21
N THR A 192 -12.79 -5.79 -3.71
CA THR A 192 -13.15 -6.33 -2.39
C THR A 192 -13.09 -7.85 -2.30
N VAL A 193 -13.34 -8.55 -3.42
CA VAL A 193 -13.32 -10.01 -3.53
C VAL A 193 -11.91 -10.59 -3.72
N ASN A 194 -10.89 -9.75 -3.94
CA ASN A 194 -9.52 -10.24 -4.10
C ASN A 194 -9.00 -10.83 -2.78
N PRO A 195 -8.47 -12.07 -2.76
CA PRO A 195 -8.01 -12.72 -1.53
C PRO A 195 -6.95 -11.95 -0.75
N LEU A 196 -6.06 -11.22 -1.43
CA LEU A 196 -5.03 -10.40 -0.76
C LEU A 196 -5.66 -9.23 -0.01
N ASN A 197 -6.71 -8.63 -0.55
CA ASN A 197 -7.42 -7.54 0.10
C ASN A 197 -8.24 -8.03 1.30
N ILE A 198 -8.89 -9.20 1.15
CA ILE A 198 -9.62 -9.85 2.25
C ILE A 198 -8.66 -10.20 3.40
N ALA A 199 -7.44 -10.66 3.10
CA ALA A 199 -6.45 -10.98 4.12
C ALA A 199 -6.08 -9.77 5.00
N LEU A 200 -6.15 -8.54 4.49
CA LEU A 200 -5.88 -7.33 5.28
C LEU A 200 -6.87 -7.14 6.43
N LEU A 201 -8.11 -7.60 6.25
CA LEU A 201 -9.17 -7.48 7.24
C LEU A 201 -8.92 -8.37 8.47
N ASN A 202 -8.11 -9.44 8.35
CA ASN A 202 -7.70 -10.26 9.50
C ASN A 202 -6.75 -9.52 10.46
N HIS A 203 -6.03 -8.52 9.95
CA HIS A 203 -4.98 -7.82 10.67
C HIS A 203 -5.33 -6.35 10.98
N SER A 204 -6.56 -5.93 10.64
CA SER A 204 -7.03 -4.55 10.77
C SER A 204 -8.28 -4.49 11.63
N SER A 205 -8.24 -3.70 12.70
CA SER A 205 -9.44 -3.39 13.48
C SER A 205 -10.18 -2.22 12.82
N LEU A 206 -11.01 -2.52 11.82
CA LEU A 206 -11.77 -1.50 11.11
C LEU A 206 -13.03 -1.08 11.89
N PRO A 207 -13.46 0.19 11.75
CA PRO A 207 -14.77 0.62 12.25
C PRO A 207 -15.91 -0.20 11.66
N LEU A 208 -16.95 -0.49 12.47
CA LEU A 208 -18.08 -1.33 12.05
C LEU A 208 -18.78 -0.83 10.78
N ASN A 209 -18.96 0.48 10.63
CA ASN A 209 -19.59 1.05 9.42
C ASN A 209 -18.76 0.78 8.15
N LEU A 210 -17.42 0.85 8.24
CA LEU A 210 -16.53 0.50 7.14
C LEU A 210 -16.56 -1.01 6.88
N THR A 211 -16.56 -1.84 7.92
CA THR A 211 -16.70 -3.31 7.77
C THR A 211 -18.01 -3.67 7.06
N ASN A 212 -19.13 -3.08 7.47
CA ASN A 212 -20.43 -3.28 6.83
C ASN A 212 -20.37 -2.93 5.35
N TYR A 213 -19.87 -1.74 5.03
CA TYR A 213 -19.79 -1.27 3.66
C TYR A 213 -18.86 -2.14 2.80
N TYR A 214 -17.70 -2.55 3.31
CA TYR A 214 -16.79 -3.45 2.59
C TYR A 214 -17.47 -4.79 2.29
N VAL A 215 -18.16 -5.40 3.26
CA VAL A 215 -18.87 -6.67 3.07
C VAL A 215 -20.05 -6.51 2.11
N GLU A 216 -20.77 -5.39 2.15
CA GLU A 216 -21.79 -5.06 1.16
C GLU A 216 -21.20 -5.08 -0.26
N LEU A 217 -20.08 -4.38 -0.47
CA LEU A 217 -19.38 -4.36 -1.76
C LEU A 217 -18.92 -5.76 -2.22
N VAL A 218 -18.48 -6.63 -1.31
CA VAL A 218 -18.14 -8.04 -1.64
C VAL A 218 -19.33 -8.74 -2.30
N TYR A 219 -20.52 -8.63 -1.69
CA TYR A 219 -21.73 -9.29 -2.19
C TYR A 219 -22.40 -8.56 -3.35
N GLN A 220 -22.12 -7.27 -3.56
CA GLN A 220 -22.46 -6.55 -4.78
C GLN A 220 -21.62 -7.05 -5.98
N GLN A 221 -20.32 -7.29 -5.76
CA GLN A 221 -19.42 -7.84 -6.80
C GLN A 221 -19.70 -9.31 -7.09
N ASP A 222 -19.94 -10.12 -6.05
CA ASP A 222 -20.24 -11.54 -6.17
C ASP A 222 -21.34 -11.95 -5.19
N SER A 223 -22.58 -12.00 -5.68
CA SER A 223 -23.74 -12.41 -4.88
C SER A 223 -23.67 -13.83 -4.32
N ASN A 224 -22.81 -14.70 -4.88
CA ASN A 224 -22.61 -16.08 -4.41
C ASN A 224 -21.28 -16.24 -3.65
N PHE A 225 -20.65 -15.14 -3.24
CA PHE A 225 -19.36 -15.18 -2.55
C PHE A 225 -19.43 -16.06 -1.30
N ASN A 226 -18.51 -17.02 -1.20
CA ASN A 226 -18.50 -17.97 -0.08
C ASN A 226 -18.17 -17.23 1.24
N PRO A 227 -19.09 -17.16 2.21
CA PRO A 227 -18.89 -16.43 3.46
C PRO A 227 -17.73 -16.99 4.31
N LEU A 228 -17.30 -18.23 4.08
CA LEU A 228 -16.17 -18.83 4.78
C LEU A 228 -14.82 -18.22 4.38
N LEU A 229 -14.75 -17.52 3.24
CA LEU A 229 -13.56 -16.78 2.82
C LEU A 229 -13.42 -15.44 3.54
N LEU A 230 -14.48 -14.94 4.17
CA LEU A 230 -14.43 -13.72 4.98
C LEU A 230 -13.79 -13.98 6.36
N PRO A 231 -13.07 -13.01 6.93
CA PRO A 231 -12.72 -12.98 8.34
C PRO A 231 -13.95 -13.16 9.23
N LEU A 232 -13.77 -13.74 10.41
CA LEU A 232 -14.89 -14.10 11.27
C LEU A 232 -15.78 -12.90 11.63
N VAL A 233 -15.17 -11.76 11.97
CA VAL A 233 -15.91 -10.53 12.31
C VAL A 233 -16.71 -9.99 11.10
N CYS A 234 -16.18 -10.13 9.88
CA CYS A 234 -16.89 -9.72 8.66
C CYS A 234 -18.11 -10.59 8.36
N ARG A 235 -18.11 -11.85 8.80
CA ARG A 235 -19.28 -12.74 8.64
C ARG A 235 -20.48 -12.29 9.47
N CYS A 236 -20.27 -11.53 10.54
CA CYS A 236 -21.35 -10.97 11.36
C CYS A 236 -22.27 -10.03 10.57
N VAL A 237 -21.78 -9.47 9.47
CA VAL A 237 -22.46 -8.43 8.69
C VAL A 237 -22.70 -8.87 7.24
N ALA A 238 -22.44 -10.15 6.94
CA ALA A 238 -22.74 -10.77 5.66
C ALA A 238 -24.26 -11.03 5.54
N PRO A 239 -24.84 -10.91 4.34
CA PRO A 239 -26.27 -11.09 4.14
C PRO A 239 -26.71 -12.54 4.37
N GLY A 240 -27.90 -12.74 4.94
CA GLY A 240 -28.47 -14.07 5.21
C GLY A 240 -28.36 -15.08 4.06
N PRO A 241 -28.76 -14.72 2.83
CA PRO A 241 -28.68 -15.62 1.67
C PRO A 241 -27.28 -16.18 1.37
N ALA A 242 -26.20 -15.51 1.78
CA ALA A 242 -24.84 -16.00 1.59
C ALA A 242 -24.58 -17.34 2.30
N PHE A 243 -25.33 -17.63 3.37
CA PHE A 243 -25.16 -18.82 4.19
C PHE A 243 -26.03 -20.00 3.71
N SER A 244 -26.95 -19.80 2.77
CA SER A 244 -27.93 -20.81 2.34
C SER A 244 -27.34 -21.96 1.52
N GLN A 245 -26.09 -21.85 1.07
CA GLN A 245 -25.40 -22.88 0.26
C GLN A 245 -24.36 -23.66 1.06
N LEU A 246 -24.26 -23.43 2.37
CA LEU A 246 -23.29 -24.13 3.22
C LEU A 246 -23.74 -25.57 3.50
N SER A 247 -22.77 -26.44 3.74
CA SER A 247 -23.06 -27.79 4.23
C SER A 247 -23.63 -27.74 5.66
N ALA A 248 -24.32 -28.79 6.10
CA ALA A 248 -24.81 -28.88 7.48
C ALA A 248 -23.66 -28.77 8.52
N GLY A 249 -22.50 -29.37 8.21
CA GLY A 249 -21.31 -29.29 9.05
C GLY A 249 -20.75 -27.87 9.16
N ASP A 250 -20.58 -27.20 8.02
CA ASP A 250 -20.12 -25.81 7.99
C ASP A 250 -21.11 -24.87 8.67
N SER A 251 -22.42 -25.11 8.49
CA SER A 251 -23.47 -24.30 9.10
C SER A 251 -23.43 -24.35 10.63
N MET A 252 -23.17 -25.54 11.19
CA MET A 252 -23.02 -25.70 12.64
C MET A 252 -21.77 -24.97 13.16
N MET A 253 -20.64 -25.06 12.45
CA MET A 253 -19.42 -24.35 12.82
C MET A 253 -19.60 -22.83 12.73
N VAL A 254 -20.21 -22.34 11.65
CA VAL A 254 -20.48 -20.92 11.45
C VAL A 254 -21.40 -20.39 12.53
N LEU A 255 -22.51 -21.07 12.82
CA LEU A 255 -23.45 -20.63 13.86
C LEU A 255 -22.77 -20.48 15.23
N ARG A 256 -21.93 -21.45 15.61
CA ARG A 256 -21.14 -21.39 16.86
C ARG A 256 -20.16 -20.21 16.86
N ASN A 257 -19.46 -19.97 15.75
CA ASN A 257 -18.51 -18.86 15.68
C ASN A 257 -19.21 -17.49 15.70
N LEU A 258 -20.34 -17.36 15.00
CA LEU A 258 -21.11 -16.10 14.96
C LEU A 258 -21.72 -15.78 16.33
N THR A 259 -22.28 -16.77 17.03
CA THR A 259 -22.82 -16.58 18.39
C THR A 259 -21.74 -16.22 19.41
N ALA A 260 -20.48 -16.61 19.18
CA ALA A 260 -19.36 -16.27 20.04
C ALA A 260 -18.77 -14.87 19.77
N VAL A 261 -18.82 -14.37 18.53
CA VAL A 261 -18.10 -13.15 18.12
C VAL A 261 -19.01 -11.97 17.79
N CYS A 262 -20.21 -12.22 17.27
CA CYS A 262 -21.14 -11.16 16.88
C CYS A 262 -21.96 -10.70 18.09
N ALA A 263 -22.23 -9.39 18.18
CA ALA A 263 -23.10 -8.85 19.23
C ALA A 263 -24.54 -9.42 19.15
N SER A 264 -25.01 -9.67 17.94
CA SER A 264 -26.26 -10.35 17.64
C SER A 264 -26.15 -11.04 16.29
N VAL A 265 -26.81 -12.18 16.12
CA VAL A 265 -26.91 -12.86 14.83
C VAL A 265 -28.20 -12.43 14.15
N ASP A 266 -28.12 -11.99 12.89
CA ASP A 266 -29.29 -11.64 12.09
C ASP A 266 -30.26 -12.83 11.99
N PRO A 267 -31.57 -12.65 12.21
CA PRO A 267 -32.56 -13.72 12.07
C PRO A 267 -32.55 -14.41 10.69
N GLN A 268 -32.27 -13.67 9.61
CA GLN A 268 -32.14 -14.24 8.27
C GLN A 268 -30.93 -15.16 8.14
N VAL A 269 -29.80 -14.79 8.75
CA VAL A 269 -28.60 -15.65 8.82
C VAL A 269 -28.92 -16.91 9.62
N SER A 270 -29.59 -16.76 10.77
CA SER A 270 -30.00 -17.89 11.61
C SER A 270 -30.94 -18.84 10.86
N ALA A 271 -31.91 -18.30 10.13
CA ALA A 271 -32.85 -19.07 9.32
C ALA A 271 -32.16 -19.79 8.15
N ALA A 272 -31.22 -19.12 7.45
CA ALA A 272 -30.45 -19.73 6.37
C ALA A 272 -29.59 -20.90 6.87
N LEU A 273 -28.86 -20.69 7.98
CA LEU A 273 -28.05 -21.75 8.60
C LEU A 273 -28.91 -22.93 9.09
N ALA A 274 -30.07 -22.65 9.70
CA ALA A 274 -31.00 -23.69 10.15
C ALA A 274 -31.58 -24.48 8.96
N GLY A 275 -31.88 -23.80 7.84
CA GLY A 275 -32.39 -24.43 6.63
C GLY A 275 -31.45 -25.50 6.03
N ASN A 276 -30.14 -25.35 6.22
CA ASN A 276 -29.13 -26.28 5.68
C ASN A 276 -29.15 -27.66 6.35
N PHE A 277 -29.81 -27.81 7.50
CA PHE A 277 -29.98 -29.10 8.17
C PHE A 277 -31.15 -29.93 7.58
N GLY A 278 -32.00 -29.32 6.73
CA GLY A 278 -33.16 -29.99 6.15
C GLY A 278 -34.05 -30.66 7.21
N ASN A 279 -34.47 -31.90 6.95
CA ASN A 279 -35.25 -32.70 7.91
C ASN A 279 -34.38 -33.41 8.97
N ASN A 280 -33.06 -33.23 8.98
CA ASN A 280 -32.13 -33.92 9.90
C ASN A 280 -32.01 -33.22 11.26
N VAL A 281 -33.00 -32.41 11.64
CA VAL A 281 -33.08 -31.84 12.99
C VAL A 281 -33.64 -32.90 13.92
N ASP A 282 -32.80 -33.87 14.29
CA ASP A 282 -33.11 -34.74 15.42
C ASP A 282 -33.07 -33.91 16.71
N ALA A 283 -34.07 -34.12 17.57
CA ALA A 283 -34.33 -33.38 18.80
C ALA A 283 -33.20 -33.44 19.86
N SER A 284 -32.05 -34.05 19.54
CA SER A 284 -30.84 -34.10 20.36
C SER A 284 -29.85 -32.97 20.10
N THR A 285 -30.18 -32.01 19.23
CA THR A 285 -29.24 -30.95 18.78
C THR A 285 -29.59 -29.54 19.28
N ILE A 286 -30.48 -29.41 20.26
CA ILE A 286 -30.80 -28.16 20.97
C ILE A 286 -30.04 -28.10 22.27
#